data_AF-A0A7Y3L6P2-F1
#
_entry.id   AF-A0A7Y3L6P2-F1
#
_cell.length_a   1.000
_cell.length_b   1.000
_cell.length_c   1.000
_cell.angle_alpha   90.00
_cell.angle_beta   90.00
_cell.angle_gamma   90.00
#
_symmetry.space_group_name_H-M   'P 1'
#
loop_
_entity.id
_entity.type
_entity.pdbx_description
1 polymer ?
#
loop_
_entity_poly.entity_id
_entity_poly.type
_entity_poly.pdbx_seq_one_letter_code
_entity_poly.pdbx_strand_id
1 'polypeptide(L)'
;MKIRNALMAASLVSAVAVVIPVVAQAAPKSTTTTFKVDATGKGVTGGMGIKTNALAKGTISINTKTDEVCYSIATSGLKNITMAHIHRGAKGVDGFVVVTFNIAKFNPMTMASTCVKVAPAVAKEIVAHPASYYFNVHTAAFPAGAVRAQL
;
A
#
# COMPACT_ATOMS: atom_id res chain seq x y z
N MET A 1 -57.09 -64.51 -30.87
CA MET A 1 -55.66 -64.15 -30.93
C MET A 1 -55.54 -62.74 -30.34
N LYS A 2 -55.14 -62.59 -29.06
CA LYS A 2 -53.79 -62.16 -28.61
C LYS A 2 -53.44 -60.78 -29.23
N ILE A 3 -53.21 -59.67 -28.53
CA ILE A 3 -52.37 -59.40 -27.33
C ILE A 3 -52.79 -58.06 -26.66
N ARG A 4 -52.53 -57.97 -25.35
CA ARG A 4 -52.68 -56.85 -24.40
C ARG A 4 -51.70 -55.71 -24.69
N ASN A 5 -52.01 -54.45 -24.36
CA ASN A 5 -50.98 -53.47 -23.97
C ASN A 5 -51.53 -52.52 -22.88
N ALA A 6 -50.90 -52.59 -21.71
CA ALA A 6 -51.06 -51.64 -20.61
C ALA A 6 -50.03 -50.53 -20.77
N LEU A 7 -50.41 -49.28 -20.50
CA LEU A 7 -49.47 -48.16 -20.37
C LEU A 7 -49.81 -47.40 -19.10
N MET A 8 -48.82 -47.34 -18.21
CA MET A 8 -48.84 -46.67 -16.92
C MET A 8 -48.92 -45.15 -17.09
N ALA A 9 -49.82 -44.49 -16.37
CA ALA A 9 -49.80 -43.05 -16.19
C ALA A 9 -48.84 -42.71 -15.03
N ALA A 10 -47.74 -42.03 -15.34
CA ALA A 10 -46.76 -41.56 -14.37
C ALA A 10 -47.28 -40.30 -13.66
N SER A 11 -47.33 -40.33 -12.33
CA SER A 11 -47.69 -39.20 -11.49
C SER A 11 -46.60 -38.12 -11.52
N LEU A 12 -46.94 -36.92 -12.01
CA LEU A 12 -46.09 -35.73 -11.95
C LEU A 12 -46.12 -35.15 -10.53
N VAL A 13 -45.04 -35.32 -9.77
CA VAL A 13 -44.79 -34.56 -8.54
C VAL A 13 -44.11 -33.25 -8.93
N SER A 14 -44.85 -32.13 -8.90
CA SER A 14 -44.26 -30.79 -9.07
C SER A 14 -43.57 -30.38 -7.78
N ALA A 15 -42.23 -30.32 -7.79
CA ALA A 15 -41.44 -29.71 -6.73
C ALA A 15 -41.45 -28.19 -6.90
N VAL A 16 -42.08 -27.47 -5.97
CA VAL A 16 -42.01 -26.00 -5.88
C VAL A 16 -40.66 -25.64 -5.26
N ALA A 17 -39.74 -25.09 -6.06
CA ALA A 17 -38.47 -24.58 -5.57
C ALA A 17 -38.69 -23.19 -4.93
N VAL A 18 -38.54 -23.11 -3.61
CA VAL A 18 -38.52 -21.84 -2.88
C VAL A 18 -37.17 -21.17 -3.12
N VAL A 19 -37.15 -20.08 -3.87
CA VAL A 19 -35.95 -19.29 -4.11
C VAL A 19 -35.88 -18.23 -3.01
N ILE A 20 -35.02 -18.44 -2.01
CA ILE A 20 -34.73 -17.43 -0.98
C ILE A 20 -33.71 -16.45 -1.57
N PRO A 21 -33.98 -15.14 -1.60
CA PRO A 21 -32.99 -14.17 -2.05
C PRO A 21 -31.85 -14.11 -1.02
N VAL A 22 -30.69 -14.65 -1.37
CA VAL A 22 -29.46 -14.42 -0.63
C VAL A 22 -29.03 -12.99 -0.92
N VAL A 23 -29.23 -12.09 0.05
CA VAL A 23 -28.66 -10.74 -0.01
C VAL A 23 -27.15 -10.90 0.15
N ALA A 24 -26.41 -10.74 -0.95
CA ALA A 24 -24.96 -10.74 -0.92
C ALA A 24 -24.46 -9.51 -0.13
N GLN A 25 -24.04 -9.74 1.12
CA GLN A 25 -23.41 -8.71 1.93
C GLN A 25 -22.01 -8.44 1.34
N ALA A 26 -21.78 -7.24 0.82
CA ALA A 26 -20.45 -6.84 0.37
C ALA A 26 -19.46 -6.92 1.56
N ALA A 27 -18.34 -7.62 1.37
CA ALA A 27 -17.28 -7.67 2.37
C ALA A 27 -16.79 -6.24 2.70
N PRO A 28 -16.45 -5.94 3.96
CA PRO A 28 -15.94 -4.62 4.33
C PRO A 28 -14.68 -4.31 3.52
N LYS A 29 -14.66 -3.16 2.85
CA LYS A 29 -13.48 -2.68 2.13
C LYS A 29 -12.34 -2.53 3.14
N SER A 30 -11.19 -3.16 2.87
CA SER A 30 -10.00 -3.02 3.71
C SER A 30 -9.68 -1.53 3.91
N THR A 31 -9.65 -1.07 5.16
CA THR A 31 -9.29 0.33 5.48
C THR A 31 -7.79 0.57 5.39
N THR A 32 -7.00 -0.51 5.27
CA THR A 32 -5.55 -0.48 5.09
C THR A 32 -5.18 -0.72 3.63
N THR A 33 -4.38 0.19 3.08
CA THR A 33 -3.74 0.07 1.76
C THR A 33 -2.23 0.01 1.91
N THR A 34 -1.57 -0.92 1.22
CA THR A 34 -0.12 -1.13 1.32
C THR A 34 0.58 -0.79 0.00
N PHE A 35 1.60 0.04 0.09
CA PHE A 35 2.47 0.46 -1.01
C PHE A 35 3.83 -0.22 -0.88
N LYS A 36 4.39 -0.68 -2.01
CA LYS A 36 5.76 -1.18 -2.06
C LYS A 36 6.71 0.00 -2.20
N VAL A 37 7.79 -0.02 -1.43
CA VAL A 37 8.84 0.99 -1.51
C VAL A 37 10.10 0.33 -2.07
N ASP A 38 10.63 0.90 -3.15
CA ASP A 38 11.94 0.56 -3.72
C ASP A 38 12.71 1.84 -4.04
N ALA A 39 13.17 2.51 -2.99
CA ALA A 39 13.82 3.80 -3.09
C ALA A 39 15.29 3.65 -3.46
N THR A 40 15.71 4.39 -4.48
CA THR A 40 17.10 4.46 -4.93
C THR A 40 17.51 5.91 -5.19
N GLY A 41 18.81 6.18 -5.33
CA GLY A 41 19.28 7.53 -5.66
C GLY A 41 18.83 8.01 -7.04
N LYS A 42 18.57 7.09 -7.99
CA LYS A 42 18.02 7.41 -9.32
C LYS A 42 16.61 8.00 -9.25
N GLY A 43 15.88 7.72 -8.17
CA GLY A 43 14.53 8.26 -7.97
C GLY A 43 14.54 9.71 -7.51
N VAL A 44 15.67 10.23 -7.02
CA VAL A 44 15.79 11.62 -6.53
C VAL A 44 15.80 12.58 -7.72
N THR A 45 15.09 13.69 -7.57
CA THR A 45 14.93 14.72 -8.60
C THR A 45 16.27 15.20 -9.14
N GLY A 46 16.34 15.41 -10.45
CA GLY A 46 17.57 15.86 -11.14
C GLY A 46 18.75 14.90 -11.06
N GLY A 47 18.56 13.66 -10.60
CA GLY A 47 19.65 12.70 -10.42
C GLY A 47 20.62 13.08 -9.29
N MET A 48 20.19 13.93 -8.36
CA MET A 48 21.02 14.43 -7.24
C MET A 48 21.14 13.42 -6.09
N GLY A 49 20.46 12.29 -6.16
CA GLY A 49 20.54 11.25 -5.16
C GLY A 49 21.88 10.53 -5.12
N ILE A 50 22.02 9.63 -4.16
CA ILE A 50 23.24 8.85 -4.00
C ILE A 50 23.51 7.97 -5.23
N LYS A 51 24.73 8.01 -5.76
CA LYS A 51 25.10 7.31 -7.01
C LYS A 51 25.51 5.85 -6.81
N THR A 52 25.64 5.40 -5.56
CA THR A 52 25.98 4.01 -5.22
C THR A 52 24.74 3.11 -5.27
N ASN A 53 24.90 1.83 -4.93
CA ASN A 53 23.82 0.86 -4.78
C ASN A 53 22.99 1.03 -3.48
N ALA A 54 23.03 2.22 -2.86
CA ALA A 54 22.27 2.47 -1.65
C ALA A 54 20.76 2.54 -1.95
N LEU A 55 19.97 2.02 -1.01
CA LEU A 55 18.53 1.81 -1.19
C LEU A 55 17.78 1.83 0.14
N ALA A 56 16.47 2.07 0.04
CA ALA A 56 15.51 1.78 1.10
C ALA A 56 14.35 0.97 0.50
N LYS A 57 14.14 -0.25 0.99
CA LYS A 57 13.15 -1.20 0.45
C LYS A 57 12.22 -1.72 1.52
N GLY A 58 10.95 -1.95 1.17
CA GLY A 58 9.96 -2.52 2.08
C GLY A 58 8.56 -2.09 1.73
N THR A 59 7.75 -1.78 2.75
CA THR A 59 6.36 -1.36 2.58
C THR A 59 6.00 -0.15 3.43
N ILE A 60 5.01 0.59 2.95
CA ILE A 60 4.26 1.59 3.71
C ILE A 60 2.80 1.19 3.68
N SER A 61 2.17 1.07 4.83
CA SER A 61 0.76 0.73 4.98
C SER A 61 0.00 1.91 5.60
N ILE A 62 -1.11 2.29 4.99
CA ILE A 62 -1.94 3.42 5.44
C ILE A 62 -3.30 2.90 5.82
N ASN A 63 -3.67 3.07 7.09
CA ASN A 63 -5.00 2.74 7.61
C ASN A 63 -5.83 4.02 7.74
N THR A 64 -6.84 4.15 6.89
CA THR A 64 -7.73 5.33 6.82
C THR A 64 -8.82 5.35 7.91
N LYS A 65 -8.91 4.28 8.71
CA LYS A 65 -9.81 4.21 9.88
C LYS A 65 -9.09 4.59 11.17
N THR A 66 -7.82 4.23 11.30
CA THR A 66 -7.01 4.59 12.47
C THR A 66 -6.13 5.81 12.24
N ASP A 67 -6.11 6.37 11.03
CA ASP A 67 -5.29 7.51 10.62
C ASP A 67 -3.78 7.27 10.87
N GLU A 68 -3.33 6.05 10.58
CA GLU A 68 -1.95 5.60 10.79
C GLU A 68 -1.25 5.33 9.48
N VAL A 69 0.00 5.79 9.39
CA VAL A 69 0.96 5.42 8.36
C VAL A 69 2.05 4.61 9.02
N CYS A 70 2.05 3.32 8.73
CA CYS A 70 3.07 2.38 9.21
C CYS A 70 4.09 2.13 8.10
N TYR A 71 5.36 2.02 8.46
CA TYR A 71 6.39 1.59 7.53
C TYR A 71 7.06 0.32 8.05
N SER A 72 7.54 -0.51 7.14
CA SER A 72 8.42 -1.65 7.40
C SER A 72 9.50 -1.61 6.32
N ILE A 73 10.63 -0.97 6.62
CA ILE A 73 11.65 -0.61 5.62
C ILE A 73 13.04 -1.02 6.12
N ALA A 74 13.80 -1.70 5.26
CA ALA A 74 15.24 -1.89 5.41
C ALA A 74 16.01 -0.89 4.55
N THR A 75 17.13 -0.40 5.09
CA THR A 75 18.06 0.47 4.38
C THR A 75 19.41 -0.20 4.21
N SER A 76 20.03 -0.02 3.06
CA SER A 76 21.39 -0.49 2.79
C SER A 76 22.20 0.60 2.10
N GLY A 77 23.48 0.72 2.44
CA GLY A 77 24.39 1.71 1.86
C GLY A 77 24.13 3.18 2.25
N LEU A 78 23.15 3.45 3.11
CA LEU A 78 22.88 4.78 3.66
C LEU A 78 23.67 4.99 4.95
N LYS A 79 24.36 6.13 5.05
CA LYS A 79 25.11 6.55 6.24
C LYS A 79 24.53 7.86 6.77
N ASN A 80 24.52 8.04 8.09
CA ASN A 80 24.08 9.27 8.75
C ASN A 80 22.68 9.71 8.26
N ILE A 81 21.70 8.81 8.33
CA ILE A 81 20.29 9.12 8.02
C ILE A 81 19.82 10.22 8.98
N THR A 82 19.29 11.29 8.43
CA THR A 82 18.81 12.45 9.21
C THR A 82 17.30 12.55 9.22
N MET A 83 16.62 12.12 8.16
CA MET A 83 15.16 12.24 8.02
C MET A 83 14.61 11.15 7.08
N ALA A 84 13.35 10.78 7.29
CA ALA A 84 12.58 9.93 6.37
C ALA A 84 11.14 10.43 6.30
N HIS A 85 10.63 10.65 5.10
CA HIS A 85 9.38 11.37 4.87
C HIS A 85 8.51 10.74 3.78
N ILE A 86 7.20 11.05 3.84
CA ILE A 86 6.36 11.09 2.63
C ILE A 86 6.19 12.57 2.25
N HIS A 87 6.40 12.87 0.97
CA HIS A 87 6.17 14.18 0.38
C HIS A 87 5.02 14.14 -0.61
N ARG A 88 4.35 15.28 -0.84
CA ARG A 88 3.37 15.47 -1.91
C ARG A 88 4.04 16.04 -3.15
N GLY A 89 4.37 15.19 -4.11
CA GLY A 89 4.91 15.56 -5.41
C GLY A 89 4.81 14.41 -6.41
N ALA A 90 4.53 14.75 -7.67
CA ALA A 90 4.57 13.80 -8.78
C ALA A 90 6.01 13.34 -9.06
N LYS A 91 6.16 12.28 -9.85
CA LYS A 91 7.47 11.76 -10.26
C LYS A 91 8.34 12.86 -10.89
N GLY A 92 9.56 13.02 -10.37
CA GLY A 92 10.52 14.02 -10.85
C GLY A 92 10.25 15.46 -10.39
N VAL A 93 9.23 15.69 -9.56
CA VAL A 93 8.93 16.98 -8.95
C VAL A 93 9.11 16.87 -7.44
N ASP A 94 9.75 17.86 -6.83
CA ASP A 94 9.89 17.94 -5.38
C ASP A 94 8.63 18.52 -4.74
N GLY A 95 8.30 18.02 -3.55
CA GLY A 95 7.08 18.32 -2.83
C GLY A 95 7.33 18.73 -1.39
N PHE A 96 6.32 19.29 -0.74
CA PHE A 96 6.35 19.52 0.71
C PHE A 96 6.13 18.21 1.48
N VAL A 97 6.63 18.16 2.72
CA VAL A 97 6.48 17.01 3.63
C VAL A 97 5.03 16.91 4.11
N VAL A 98 4.46 15.70 4.06
CA VAL A 98 3.13 15.40 4.61
C VAL A 98 3.14 14.34 5.71
N VAL A 99 4.19 13.52 5.78
CA VAL A 99 4.39 12.55 6.87
C VAL A 99 5.86 12.56 7.28
N THR A 100 6.11 12.67 8.58
CA THR A 100 7.45 12.55 9.17
C THR A 100 7.56 11.24 9.94
N PHE A 101 8.54 10.41 9.58
CA PHE A 101 8.81 9.15 10.27
C PHE A 101 9.87 9.31 11.35
N ASN A 102 9.80 8.42 12.36
CA ASN A 102 10.80 8.37 13.42
C ASN A 102 12.07 7.63 12.96
N ILE A 103 13.10 8.39 12.61
CA ILE A 103 14.35 7.82 12.12
C ILE A 103 15.18 7.06 13.18
N ALA A 104 14.90 7.23 14.47
CA ALA A 104 15.61 6.49 15.54
C ALA A 104 15.40 4.97 15.44
N LYS A 105 14.44 4.53 14.64
CA LYS A 105 14.18 3.10 14.35
C LYS A 105 14.94 2.56 13.14
N PHE A 106 15.58 3.42 12.34
CA PHE A 106 16.37 2.98 11.19
C PHE A 106 17.76 2.53 11.65
N ASN A 107 17.98 1.22 11.63
CA ASN A 107 19.28 0.61 11.89
C ASN A 107 19.79 -0.02 10.58
N PRO A 108 21.06 0.19 10.18
CA PRO A 108 21.64 -0.27 8.92
C PRO A 108 21.61 -1.79 8.64
N MET A 109 21.03 -2.62 9.50
CA MET A 109 20.95 -4.09 9.31
C MET A 109 19.60 -4.71 9.71
N THR A 110 18.62 -3.93 10.13
CA THR A 110 17.30 -4.47 10.54
C THR A 110 16.15 -3.74 9.87
N MET A 111 15.02 -4.44 9.76
CA MET A 111 13.77 -3.82 9.33
C MET A 111 13.33 -2.80 10.39
N ALA A 112 13.28 -1.54 10.00
CA ALA A 112 12.68 -0.50 10.80
C ALA A 112 11.16 -0.56 10.62
N SER A 113 10.43 -0.80 11.71
CA SER A 113 8.98 -0.88 11.69
C SER A 113 8.34 -0.09 12.82
N THR A 114 7.53 0.89 12.46
CA THR A 114 6.67 1.63 13.39
C THR A 114 5.58 2.36 12.62
N CYS A 115 4.65 2.98 13.36
CA CYS A 115 3.55 3.75 12.82
C CYS A 115 3.60 5.18 13.34
N VAL A 116 3.11 6.11 12.54
CA VAL A 116 2.87 7.49 12.93
C VAL A 116 1.42 7.86 12.67
N LYS A 117 0.85 8.69 13.55
CA LYS A 117 -0.47 9.27 13.34
C LYS A 117 -0.38 10.44 12.39
N VAL A 118 -1.38 10.58 11.52
CA VAL A 118 -1.51 11.69 10.58
C VAL A 118 -2.91 12.29 10.67
N ALA A 119 -3.12 13.46 10.07
CA ALA A 119 -4.47 13.98 9.91
C ALA A 119 -5.29 13.03 8.99
N PRO A 120 -6.59 12.78 9.28
CA PRO A 120 -7.41 11.87 8.47
C PRO A 120 -7.43 12.21 6.98
N ALA A 121 -7.42 13.51 6.66
CA ALA A 121 -7.36 13.99 5.27
C ALA A 121 -6.07 13.55 4.56
N VAL A 122 -4.92 13.57 5.26
CA VAL A 122 -3.63 13.14 4.68
C VAL A 122 -3.66 11.65 4.35
N ALA A 123 -4.14 10.81 5.27
CA ALA A 123 -4.24 9.36 5.02
C ALA A 123 -5.14 9.06 3.80
N LYS A 124 -6.30 9.73 3.70
CA LYS A 124 -7.25 9.55 2.59
C LYS A 124 -6.66 10.03 1.26
N GLU A 125 -6.03 11.19 1.23
CA GLU A 125 -5.44 11.76 0.00
C GLU A 125 -4.29 10.91 -0.54
N ILE A 126 -3.42 10.38 0.33
CA ILE A 126 -2.33 9.49 -0.12
C ILE A 126 -2.91 8.20 -0.74
N VAL A 127 -3.94 7.62 -0.12
CA VAL A 127 -4.58 6.40 -0.65
C VAL A 127 -5.34 6.67 -1.95
N ALA A 128 -5.96 7.84 -2.10
CA ALA A 128 -6.70 8.22 -3.30
C ALA A 128 -5.77 8.56 -4.49
N HIS A 129 -4.62 9.19 -4.23
CA HIS A 129 -3.73 9.72 -5.26
C HIS A 129 -2.26 9.32 -5.06
N PRO A 130 -1.92 8.03 -4.90
CA PRO A 130 -0.58 7.60 -4.47
C PRO A 130 0.55 8.05 -5.43
N ALA A 131 0.28 8.13 -6.73
CA ALA A 131 1.22 8.64 -7.73
C ALA A 131 1.60 10.13 -7.56
N SER A 132 0.92 10.86 -6.67
CA SER A 132 1.25 12.23 -6.26
C SER A 132 2.07 12.29 -4.97
N TYR A 133 2.49 11.14 -4.42
CA TYR A 133 3.25 11.05 -3.17
C TYR A 133 4.47 10.13 -3.29
N TYR A 134 5.56 10.52 -2.66
CA TYR A 134 6.80 9.75 -2.68
C TYR A 134 7.41 9.61 -1.29
N PHE A 135 8.03 8.46 -1.06
CA PHE A 135 8.90 8.23 0.09
C PHE A 135 10.31 8.74 -0.21
N ASN A 136 10.93 9.41 0.75
CA ASN A 136 12.28 9.94 0.64
C ASN A 136 13.06 9.75 1.94
N VAL A 137 14.31 9.33 1.84
CA VAL A 137 15.26 9.30 2.97
C VAL A 137 16.37 10.31 2.71
N HIS A 138 16.71 11.08 3.73
CA HIS A 138 17.75 12.10 3.70
C HIS A 138 18.94 11.63 4.54
N THR A 139 20.14 12.04 4.14
CA THR A 139 21.36 11.85 4.93
C THR A 139 22.08 13.18 5.07
N ALA A 140 23.05 13.26 5.98
CA ALA A 140 23.87 14.46 6.15
C ALA A 140 24.54 14.92 4.84
N ALA A 141 24.97 13.97 3.98
CA ALA A 141 25.59 14.26 2.69
C ALA A 141 24.57 14.58 1.57
N PHE A 142 23.32 14.15 1.73
CA PHE A 142 22.24 14.34 0.76
C PHE A 142 21.00 14.94 1.44
N PRO A 143 21.06 16.22 1.87
CA PRO A 143 19.98 16.85 2.63
C PRO A 143 18.71 17.04 1.80
N ALA A 144 18.82 17.19 0.47
CA ALA A 144 17.68 17.23 -0.44
C ALA A 144 17.08 15.84 -0.75
N GLY A 145 17.71 14.77 -0.27
CA GLY A 145 17.27 13.39 -0.48
C GLY A 145 18.39 12.49 -0.98
N ALA A 146 18.65 11.40 -0.26
CA ALA A 146 19.60 10.37 -0.65
C ALA A 146 18.95 9.34 -1.60
N VAL A 147 17.75 8.87 -1.27
CA VAL A 147 16.99 7.88 -2.05
C VAL A 147 15.50 8.21 -2.07
N ARG A 148 14.83 7.96 -3.20
CA ARG A 148 13.39 8.26 -3.38
C ARG A 148 12.67 7.13 -4.13
N ALA A 149 11.41 6.88 -3.74
CA ALA A 149 10.47 6.02 -4.48
C ALA A 149 9.08 6.67 -4.52
N GLN A 150 8.38 6.58 -5.65
CA GLN A 150 6.95 6.91 -5.69
C GLN A 150 6.15 5.83 -4.94
N LEU A 151 5.02 6.20 -4.34
CA LEU A 151 4.10 5.25 -3.69
C LEU A 151 3.18 4.55 -4.70
#